data_AF-A0A8H8A584-F1
#
_entry.id   AF-A0A8H8A584-F1
#
_cell.length_a   1.000
_cell.length_b   1.000
_cell.length_c   1.000
_cell.angle_alpha   90.00
_cell.angle_beta   90.00
_cell.angle_gamma   90.00
#
_symmetry.space_group_name_H-M   'P 1'
#
loop_
_entity.id
_entity.type
_entity.pdbx_description
1 polymer ?
#
loop_
_entity_poly.entity_id
_entity_poly.type
_entity_poly.pdbx_seq_one_letter_code
_entity_poly.pdbx_strand_id
1 'polypeptide(L)'
;MEFLDFDADLRIQSTNEDALSSKWSAVQAGYLNDPFVKYMIKDRAKVKRPPIINRGTYIRTVIIDKLIYSFLQSIDPLQKKQIISFGAGSDTRYFNIMSDLDLFNGSILSPSYCLHPIDLRTLTSILSLPKIDNGLPTLVLSECCLVYLEPQEADQLIQWCVNAFSFKGSGIIIYEPIKNYDSFGKMMVKNLASRGISFKTLDTYSTIEKQCTRLFDLGFTTYQKAVSIKQIFDEWSDHDDKISNLLRISKVEFLDEIEEWNLLASHYCVAWGWIDEHENGYFNEWARL
;
A
#
# COMPACT_ATOMS: atom_id res chain seq x y z
N MET A 1 17.45 -21.17 -16.56
CA MET A 1 18.17 -19.88 -16.42
C MET A 1 17.36 -18.88 -17.21
N GLU A 2 16.30 -18.33 -16.59
CA GLU A 2 15.50 -17.29 -17.22
C GLU A 2 16.36 -16.05 -17.34
N PHE A 3 16.50 -15.52 -18.55
CA PHE A 3 17.13 -14.23 -18.77
C PHE A 3 16.23 -13.18 -18.10
N LEU A 4 16.70 -12.59 -17.01
CA LEU A 4 16.11 -11.37 -16.46
C LEU A 4 16.05 -10.33 -17.58
N ASP A 5 14.84 -9.95 -18.00
CA ASP A 5 14.64 -8.82 -18.90
C ASP A 5 14.90 -7.54 -18.09
N PHE A 6 16.18 -7.17 -18.05
CA PHE A 6 16.68 -5.99 -17.32
C PHE A 6 15.91 -4.72 -17.71
N ASP A 7 15.50 -4.61 -18.97
CA ASP A 7 14.72 -3.47 -19.44
C ASP A 7 13.27 -3.51 -18.92
N ALA A 8 12.67 -4.69 -18.75
CA ALA A 8 11.37 -4.82 -18.08
C ALA A 8 11.42 -4.43 -16.60
N ASP A 9 12.45 -4.88 -15.88
CA ASP A 9 12.60 -4.55 -14.46
C ASP A 9 12.82 -3.04 -14.25
N LEU A 10 13.58 -2.37 -15.12
CA LEU A 10 13.73 -0.91 -15.10
C LEU A 10 12.41 -0.18 -15.35
N ARG A 11 11.56 -0.69 -16.25
CA ARG A 11 10.22 -0.13 -16.49
C ARG A 11 9.33 -0.27 -15.25
N ILE A 12 9.39 -1.40 -14.55
CA ILE A 12 8.68 -1.59 -13.28
C ILE A 12 9.21 -0.61 -12.23
N GLN A 13 10.53 -0.48 -12.07
CA GLN A 13 11.12 0.47 -11.12
C GLN A 13 10.71 1.93 -11.40
N SER A 14 10.48 2.30 -12.66
CA SER A 14 10.02 3.64 -13.04
C SER A 14 8.62 3.99 -12.51
N THR A 15 7.79 2.99 -12.16
CA THR A 15 6.45 3.22 -11.60
C THR A 15 6.48 3.89 -10.24
N ASN A 16 7.58 3.78 -9.50
CA ASN A 16 7.81 4.54 -8.27
C ASN A 16 7.75 6.06 -8.52
N GLU A 17 8.30 6.54 -9.64
CA GLU A 17 8.29 7.97 -9.96
C GLU A 17 6.86 8.47 -10.27
N ASP A 18 6.01 7.63 -10.86
CA ASP A 18 4.59 7.95 -11.09
C ASP A 18 3.82 8.08 -9.77
N ALA A 19 4.04 7.15 -8.85
CA ALA A 19 3.43 7.14 -7.53
C ALA A 19 3.91 8.35 -6.71
N LEU A 20 5.22 8.61 -6.70
CA LEU A 20 5.83 9.73 -6.00
C LEU A 20 5.33 11.08 -6.54
N SER A 21 5.26 11.23 -7.86
CA SER A 21 4.73 12.43 -8.52
C SER A 21 3.26 12.68 -8.16
N SER A 22 2.46 11.62 -8.04
CA SER A 22 1.06 11.73 -7.63
C SER A 22 0.92 12.11 -6.15
N LYS A 23 1.76 11.55 -5.27
CA LYS A 23 1.84 11.93 -3.85
C LYS A 23 2.27 13.39 -3.70
N TRP A 24 3.27 13.83 -4.45
CA TRP A 24 3.72 15.22 -4.43
C TRP A 24 2.65 16.20 -4.90
N SER A 25 1.96 15.89 -6.01
CA SER A 25 0.81 16.67 -6.48
C SER A 25 -0.27 16.80 -5.41
N ALA A 26 -0.63 15.70 -4.75
CA ALA A 26 -1.62 15.69 -3.68
C ALA A 26 -1.18 16.56 -2.48
N VAL A 27 0.10 16.53 -2.10
CA VAL A 27 0.66 17.41 -1.06
C VAL A 27 0.62 18.88 -1.47
N GLN A 28 1.06 19.21 -2.70
CA GLN A 28 1.04 20.59 -3.20
C GLN A 28 -0.37 21.17 -3.32
N ALA A 29 -1.35 20.33 -3.64
CA ALA A 29 -2.76 20.71 -3.65
C ALA A 29 -3.35 20.81 -2.23
N GLY A 30 -2.70 20.25 -1.19
CA GLY A 30 -3.18 20.30 0.20
C GLY A 30 -4.08 19.12 0.59
N TYR A 31 -4.10 18.04 -0.19
CA TYR A 31 -4.80 16.81 0.18
C TYR A 31 -4.10 16.09 1.33
N LEU A 32 -2.78 16.01 1.28
CA LEU A 32 -1.93 15.29 2.23
C LEU A 32 -0.99 16.24 2.96
N ASN A 33 -0.73 15.95 4.24
CA ASN A 33 0.33 16.59 4.99
C ASN A 33 1.51 15.61 5.11
N ASP A 34 2.50 15.76 4.24
CA ASP A 34 3.70 14.94 4.24
C ASP A 34 4.91 15.86 3.96
N PRO A 35 5.62 16.33 5.00
CA PRO A 35 6.73 17.25 4.82
C PRO A 35 7.97 16.59 4.20
N PHE A 36 8.00 15.25 4.10
CA PHE A 36 9.17 14.49 3.68
C PHE A 36 9.17 14.18 2.18
N VAL A 37 7.99 14.09 1.54
CA VAL A 37 7.88 13.72 0.11
C VAL A 37 8.71 14.63 -0.82
N LYS A 38 8.88 15.91 -0.46
CA LYS A 38 9.67 16.90 -1.22
C LYS A 38 11.18 16.57 -1.27
N TYR A 39 11.67 15.73 -0.36
CA TYR A 39 13.05 15.26 -0.35
C TYR A 39 13.25 14.02 -1.23
N MET A 40 12.17 13.31 -1.57
CA MET A 40 12.22 12.13 -2.43
C MET A 40 12.10 12.49 -3.91
N ILE A 41 11.39 13.57 -4.25
CA ILE A 41 11.16 13.97 -5.64
C ILE A 41 12.37 14.69 -6.25
N LYS A 42 12.77 14.28 -7.46
CA LYS A 42 13.90 14.87 -8.20
C LYS A 42 13.60 16.29 -8.67
N ASP A 43 12.42 16.50 -9.27
CA ASP A 43 11.96 17.82 -9.71
C ASP A 43 10.91 18.36 -8.74
N ARG A 44 11.28 19.41 -8.01
CA ARG A 44 10.41 20.08 -7.03
C ARG A 44 9.49 21.12 -7.67
N ALA A 45 9.55 21.31 -8.99
CA ALA A 45 8.58 22.10 -9.71
C ALA A 45 7.14 21.65 -9.37
N LYS A 46 6.18 22.51 -9.69
CA LYS A 46 4.77 22.19 -9.45
C LYS A 46 4.36 21.02 -10.35
N VAL A 47 4.21 19.84 -9.75
CA VAL A 47 3.67 18.65 -10.41
C VAL A 47 2.17 18.68 -10.19
N LYS A 48 1.40 18.92 -11.25
CA LYS A 48 -0.06 18.96 -11.17
C LYS A 48 -0.66 17.68 -11.77
N ARG A 49 -1.38 16.92 -10.97
CA ARG A 49 -2.27 15.85 -11.42
C ARG A 49 -3.73 16.30 -11.40
N PRO A 50 -4.62 15.68 -12.19
CA PRO A 50 -6.05 15.94 -12.13
C PRO A 50 -6.65 15.68 -10.73
N PRO A 51 -7.74 16.37 -10.34
CA PRO A 51 -8.38 16.19 -9.03
C PRO A 51 -8.73 14.73 -8.71
N ILE A 52 -9.15 13.94 -9.71
CA ILE A 52 -9.45 12.50 -9.54
C ILE A 52 -8.22 11.70 -9.05
N ILE A 53 -7.02 12.05 -9.51
CA ILE A 53 -5.77 11.41 -9.10
C ILE A 53 -5.37 11.84 -7.69
N ASN A 54 -5.51 13.13 -7.37
CA ASN A 54 -5.22 13.63 -6.03
C ASN A 54 -6.17 13.01 -4.99
N ARG A 55 -7.47 12.88 -5.30
CA ARG A 55 -8.46 12.19 -4.46
C ARG A 55 -8.13 10.71 -4.26
N GLY A 56 -7.81 9.99 -5.34
CA GLY A 56 -7.41 8.59 -5.26
C GLY A 56 -6.16 8.41 -4.40
N THR A 57 -5.15 9.26 -4.58
CA THR A 57 -3.90 9.26 -3.80
C THR A 57 -4.17 9.55 -2.32
N TYR A 58 -5.06 10.48 -2.02
CA TYR A 58 -5.48 10.79 -0.67
C TYR A 58 -6.13 9.60 0.03
N ILE A 59 -7.16 9.00 -0.59
CA ILE A 59 -7.89 7.88 0.01
C ILE A 59 -6.97 6.68 0.19
N ARG A 60 -6.16 6.34 -0.83
CA ARG A 60 -5.10 5.33 -0.76
C ARG A 60 -4.20 5.55 0.46
N THR A 61 -3.74 6.78 0.68
CA THR A 61 -2.83 7.08 1.80
C THR A 61 -3.55 6.90 3.13
N VAL A 62 -4.72 7.54 3.30
CA VAL A 62 -5.44 7.58 4.58
C VAL A 62 -5.93 6.22 5.03
N ILE A 63 -6.45 5.37 4.13
CA ILE A 63 -6.93 4.04 4.53
C ILE A 63 -5.79 3.13 4.99
N ILE A 64 -4.65 3.17 4.29
CA ILE A 64 -3.46 2.41 4.67
C ILE A 64 -2.92 2.93 5.99
N ASP A 65 -2.87 4.25 6.17
CA ASP A 65 -2.43 4.85 7.42
C ASP A 65 -3.36 4.49 8.58
N LYS A 66 -4.69 4.46 8.38
CA LYS A 66 -5.66 4.05 9.41
C LYS A 66 -5.41 2.62 9.88
N LEU A 67 -5.16 1.70 8.95
CA LEU A 67 -4.83 0.30 9.26
C LEU A 67 -3.47 0.19 9.98
N ILE A 68 -2.45 0.93 9.52
CA ILE A 68 -1.13 0.97 10.17
C ILE A 68 -1.24 1.51 11.60
N TYR A 69 -1.90 2.64 11.82
CA TYR A 69 -2.04 3.24 13.15
C TYR A 69 -2.85 2.34 14.08
N SER A 70 -3.91 1.70 13.57
CA SER A 70 -4.67 0.70 14.33
C SER A 70 -3.77 -0.45 14.81
N PHE A 71 -2.88 -0.95 13.95
CA PHE A 71 -1.88 -1.97 14.35
C PHE A 71 -0.86 -1.42 15.36
N LEU A 72 -0.33 -0.21 15.16
CA LEU A 72 0.66 0.36 16.07
C LEU A 72 0.09 0.64 17.48
N GLN A 73 -1.17 1.07 17.53
CA GLN A 73 -1.88 1.40 18.78
C GLN A 73 -2.52 0.19 19.46
N SER A 74 -2.54 -0.98 18.83
CA SER A 74 -3.19 -2.17 19.39
C SER A 74 -2.44 -2.73 20.61
N ILE A 75 -3.23 -3.36 21.49
CA ILE A 75 -2.79 -4.00 22.74
C ILE A 75 -2.05 -3.02 23.65
N ASP A 76 -0.72 -3.04 23.61
CA ASP A 76 0.17 -2.12 24.32
C ASP A 76 0.96 -1.30 23.28
N PRO A 77 0.79 0.03 23.23
CA PRO A 77 1.60 0.89 22.36
C PRO A 77 3.11 0.83 22.63
N LEU A 78 3.54 0.39 23.82
CA LEU A 78 4.95 0.23 24.18
C LEU A 78 5.53 -1.13 23.74
N GLN A 79 4.67 -2.11 23.40
CA GLN A 79 5.09 -3.39 22.84
C GLN A 79 5.80 -3.14 21.51
N LYS A 80 6.99 -3.72 21.35
CA LYS A 80 7.73 -3.66 20.09
C LYS A 80 6.95 -4.39 18.99
N LYS A 81 6.71 -3.70 17.88
CA LYS A 81 6.03 -4.19 16.68
C LYS A 81 6.93 -4.00 15.46
N GLN A 82 6.65 -4.72 14.38
CA GLN A 82 7.42 -4.66 13.15
C GLN A 82 6.52 -4.34 11.94
N ILE A 83 7.02 -3.51 11.02
CA ILE A 83 6.41 -3.28 9.71
C ILE A 83 7.43 -3.62 8.63
N ILE A 84 7.04 -4.45 7.66
CA ILE A 84 7.81 -4.78 6.47
C ILE A 84 7.06 -4.23 5.25
N SER A 85 7.71 -3.36 4.47
CA SER A 85 7.12 -2.80 3.26
C SER A 85 7.78 -3.39 2.02
N PHE A 86 7.03 -4.20 1.28
CA PHE A 86 7.44 -4.72 -0.02
C PHE A 86 7.31 -3.63 -1.08
N GLY A 87 8.41 -3.42 -1.83
CA GLY A 87 8.45 -2.38 -2.85
C GLY A 87 8.20 -0.99 -2.27
N ALA A 88 8.79 -0.69 -1.10
CA ALA A 88 8.60 0.56 -0.37
C ALA A 88 8.85 1.82 -1.23
N GLY A 89 9.68 1.69 -2.27
CA GLY A 89 9.97 2.77 -3.20
C GLY A 89 10.44 4.02 -2.46
N SER A 90 9.74 5.12 -2.67
CA SER A 90 9.98 6.42 -2.03
C SER A 90 8.98 6.73 -0.93
N ASP A 91 8.42 5.71 -0.27
CA ASP A 91 7.47 5.91 0.82
C ASP A 91 8.14 6.61 2.01
N THR A 92 7.41 7.58 2.54
CA THR A 92 7.78 8.50 3.60
C THR A 92 7.01 8.25 4.89
N ARG A 93 6.10 7.26 4.93
CA ARG A 93 5.30 6.92 6.13
C ARG A 93 6.17 6.71 7.37
N TYR A 94 7.33 6.05 7.24
CA TYR A 94 8.26 5.87 8.35
C TYR A 94 8.63 7.21 9.04
N PHE A 95 8.98 8.24 8.25
CA PHE A 95 9.37 9.55 8.79
C PHE A 95 8.20 10.31 9.39
N ASN A 96 7.00 10.11 8.85
CA ASN A 96 5.77 10.70 9.41
C ASN A 96 5.39 10.05 10.75
N ILE A 97 5.55 8.72 10.87
CA ILE A 97 5.25 7.97 12.09
C ILE A 97 6.25 8.28 13.20
N MET A 98 7.55 8.31 12.89
CA MET A 98 8.62 8.48 13.87
C MET A 98 8.97 9.95 14.15
N SER A 99 8.00 10.87 14.00
CA SER A 99 8.18 12.32 13.80
C SER A 99 8.94 13.11 14.89
N ASP A 100 9.45 12.47 15.93
CA ASP A 100 10.53 12.99 16.80
C ASP A 100 11.93 12.77 16.18
N LEU A 101 12.10 13.06 14.88
CA LEU A 101 13.41 13.01 14.23
C LEU A 101 14.17 14.32 14.48
N ASP A 102 15.22 14.27 15.30
CA ASP A 102 16.18 15.37 15.42
C ASP A 102 17.02 15.47 14.12
N LEU A 103 16.72 16.48 13.31
CA LEU A 103 17.37 16.73 12.04
C LEU A 103 18.68 17.50 12.25
N PHE A 104 19.77 16.79 12.54
CA PHE A 104 21.12 17.37 12.45
C PHE A 104 21.77 17.03 11.10
N ASN A 105 22.27 18.06 10.40
CA ASN A 105 23.16 17.94 9.23
C ASN A 105 22.73 16.89 8.18
N GLY A 106 21.43 16.82 7.86
CA GLY A 106 20.92 15.96 6.78
C GLY A 106 21.09 14.46 7.01
N SER A 107 21.34 14.02 8.24
CA SER A 107 21.50 12.60 8.59
C SER A 107 20.31 12.12 9.44
N ILE A 108 19.70 11.00 9.07
CA ILE A 108 18.67 10.32 9.87
C ILE A 108 19.33 9.10 10.51
N LEU A 109 19.52 9.15 11.82
CA LEU A 109 19.98 8.00 12.60
C LEU A 109 18.76 7.35 13.27
N SER A 110 18.41 6.15 12.82
CA SER A 110 17.35 5.37 13.45
C SER A 110 17.80 3.94 13.74
N PRO A 111 17.69 3.48 15.00
CA PRO A 111 17.90 2.07 15.31
C PRO A 111 16.79 1.18 14.73
N SER A 112 15.63 1.74 14.40
CA SER A 112 14.39 1.04 14.01
C SER A 112 14.03 1.16 12.53
N TYR A 113 14.93 1.67 11.68
CA TYR A 113 14.76 1.67 10.22
C TYR A 113 15.82 0.79 9.54
N CYS A 114 15.41 0.07 8.49
CA CYS A 114 16.30 -0.73 7.65
C CYS A 114 15.80 -0.71 6.21
N LEU A 115 16.73 -0.58 5.25
CA LEU A 115 16.48 -0.71 3.83
C LEU A 115 17.24 -1.94 3.30
N HIS A 116 16.50 -2.86 2.70
CA HIS A 116 17.07 -4.05 2.09
C HIS A 116 16.97 -3.97 0.55
N PRO A 117 18.09 -3.94 -0.19
CA PRO A 117 18.09 -3.95 -1.64
C PRO A 117 17.89 -5.38 -2.17
N ILE A 118 16.68 -5.91 -2.03
CA ILE A 118 16.35 -7.30 -2.36
C ILE A 118 15.38 -7.33 -3.54
N ASP A 119 15.69 -8.16 -4.51
CA ASP A 119 14.70 -8.62 -5.48
C ASP A 119 13.71 -9.55 -4.77
N LEU A 120 12.45 -9.12 -4.65
CA LEU A 120 11.42 -9.87 -3.95
C LEU A 120 11.22 -11.28 -4.53
N ARG A 121 11.48 -11.51 -5.81
CA ARG A 121 11.42 -12.86 -6.43
C ARG A 121 12.37 -13.86 -5.78
N THR A 122 13.41 -13.36 -5.10
CA THR A 122 14.43 -14.17 -4.43
C THR A 122 14.30 -14.18 -2.90
N LEU A 123 13.39 -13.39 -2.33
CA LEU A 123 13.28 -13.18 -0.88
C LEU A 123 13.09 -14.48 -0.11
N THR A 124 12.26 -15.39 -0.62
CA THR A 124 11.95 -16.69 0.01
C THR A 124 13.16 -17.62 0.11
N SER A 125 14.22 -17.36 -0.66
CA SER A 125 15.49 -18.11 -0.60
C SER A 125 16.47 -17.56 0.43
N ILE A 126 16.18 -16.40 1.03
CA ILE A 126 17.05 -15.75 2.02
C ILE A 126 16.72 -16.29 3.41
N LEU A 127 17.69 -16.94 4.05
CA LEU A 127 17.49 -17.59 5.36
C LEU A 127 17.27 -16.60 6.51
N SER A 128 17.92 -15.43 6.46
CA SER A 128 17.82 -14.42 7.50
C SER A 128 18.11 -13.04 6.95
N LEU A 129 17.41 -12.04 7.47
CA LEU A 129 17.61 -10.63 7.12
C LEU A 129 17.93 -9.82 8.37
N PRO A 130 18.89 -8.88 8.31
CA PRO A 130 19.17 -8.00 9.43
C PRO A 130 17.91 -7.24 9.88
N LYS A 131 17.68 -7.14 11.19
CA LYS A 131 16.56 -6.39 11.79
C LYS A 131 15.15 -6.88 11.40
N ILE A 132 15.01 -8.13 10.95
CA ILE A 132 13.72 -8.83 10.89
C ILE A 132 13.68 -9.85 12.04
N ASP A 133 12.68 -9.72 12.91
CA ASP A 133 12.50 -10.55 14.10
C ASP A 133 11.17 -11.32 14.04
N ASN A 134 11.27 -12.64 13.87
CA ASN A 134 10.11 -13.54 13.80
C ASN A 134 9.38 -13.67 15.16
N GLY A 135 9.99 -13.16 16.24
CA GLY A 135 9.41 -13.08 17.57
C GLY A 135 8.54 -11.84 17.80
N LEU A 136 8.32 -11.00 16.78
CA LEU A 136 7.50 -9.79 16.88
C LEU A 136 6.20 -9.90 16.06
N PRO A 137 5.11 -9.26 16.54
CA PRO A 137 3.93 -9.02 15.72
C PRO A 137 4.34 -8.21 14.50
N THR A 138 3.96 -8.69 13.32
CA THR A 138 4.47 -8.14 12.06
C THR A 138 3.33 -7.76 11.12
N LEU A 139 3.38 -6.51 10.66
CA LEU A 139 2.56 -6.00 9.59
C LEU A 139 3.35 -5.97 8.28
N VAL A 140 2.81 -6.57 7.23
CA VAL A 140 3.37 -6.53 5.88
C VAL A 140 2.56 -5.61 5.00
N LEU A 141 3.22 -4.74 4.24
CA LEU A 141 2.62 -3.80 3.31
C LEU A 141 3.03 -4.14 1.88
N SER A 142 2.05 -4.22 0.97
CA SER A 142 2.26 -4.19 -0.47
C SER A 142 1.39 -3.11 -1.09
N GLU A 143 1.98 -1.95 -1.36
CA GLU A 143 1.26 -0.81 -1.93
C GLU A 143 1.63 -0.64 -3.41
N CYS A 144 0.82 -1.23 -4.30
CA CYS A 144 1.12 -1.40 -5.73
C CYS A 144 2.47 -2.10 -5.99
N CYS A 145 2.82 -3.12 -5.20
CA CYS A 145 4.07 -3.86 -5.39
C CYS A 145 3.83 -5.24 -5.99
N LEU A 146 3.07 -6.10 -5.28
CA LEU A 146 2.88 -7.51 -5.68
C LEU A 146 2.25 -7.68 -7.07
N VAL A 147 1.50 -6.68 -7.54
CA VAL A 147 0.87 -6.67 -8.87
C VAL A 147 1.83 -6.82 -10.04
N TYR A 148 3.12 -6.51 -9.85
CA TYR A 148 4.15 -6.63 -10.89
C TYR A 148 4.84 -8.00 -10.95
N LEU A 149 4.57 -8.88 -10.00
CA LEU A 149 5.15 -10.22 -9.91
C LEU A 149 4.24 -11.28 -10.54
N GLU A 150 4.80 -12.40 -10.99
CA GLU A 150 3.95 -13.52 -11.41
C GLU A 150 3.06 -13.96 -10.23
N PRO A 151 1.81 -14.41 -10.46
CA PRO A 151 0.90 -14.78 -9.37
C PRO A 151 1.54 -15.74 -8.37
N GLN A 152 2.25 -16.76 -8.86
CA GLN A 152 2.95 -17.73 -8.01
C GLN A 152 4.04 -17.09 -7.14
N GLU A 153 4.84 -16.16 -7.68
CA GLU A 153 5.89 -15.46 -6.93
C GLU A 153 5.27 -14.56 -5.84
N ALA A 154 4.21 -13.83 -6.20
CA ALA A 154 3.50 -12.96 -5.26
C ALA A 154 2.87 -13.75 -4.10
N ASP A 155 2.28 -14.90 -4.40
CA ASP A 155 1.65 -15.76 -3.40
C ASP A 155 2.66 -16.45 -2.50
N GLN A 156 3.82 -16.84 -3.04
CA GLN A 156 4.94 -17.35 -2.24
C GLN A 156 5.45 -16.31 -1.24
N LEU A 157 5.47 -15.02 -1.61
CA LEU A 157 5.84 -13.96 -0.67
C LEU A 157 4.82 -13.78 0.44
N ILE A 158 3.54 -13.85 0.11
CA ILE A 158 2.47 -13.81 1.10
C ILE A 158 2.57 -14.99 2.08
N GLN A 159 2.73 -16.22 1.56
CA GLN A 159 2.90 -17.42 2.38
C GLN A 159 4.17 -17.35 3.25
N TRP A 160 5.26 -16.81 2.70
CA TRP A 160 6.49 -16.59 3.48
C TRP A 160 6.23 -15.70 4.70
N CYS A 161 5.42 -14.64 4.57
CA CYS A 161 5.05 -13.79 5.70
C CYS A 161 4.27 -14.57 6.77
N VAL A 162 3.25 -15.32 6.36
CA VAL A 162 2.45 -16.15 7.27
C VAL A 162 3.33 -17.16 8.00
N ASN A 163 4.20 -17.87 7.26
CA ASN A 163 5.10 -18.86 7.83
C ASN A 163 6.12 -18.26 8.80
N ALA A 164 6.60 -17.04 8.51
CA ALA A 164 7.62 -16.38 9.32
C ALA A 164 7.06 -15.77 10.61
N PHE A 165 5.83 -15.23 10.60
CA PHE A 165 5.35 -14.32 11.66
C PHE A 165 4.06 -14.76 12.37
N SER A 166 3.36 -15.79 11.88
CA SER A 166 2.05 -16.20 12.44
C SER A 166 2.06 -16.49 13.94
N PHE A 167 3.17 -17.01 14.49
CA PHE A 167 3.30 -17.32 15.92
C PHE A 167 3.08 -16.12 16.87
N LYS A 168 3.30 -14.89 16.39
CA LYS A 168 3.12 -13.66 17.18
C LYS A 168 2.03 -12.73 16.65
N GLY A 169 1.32 -13.18 15.62
CA GLY A 169 0.40 -12.36 14.85
C GLY A 169 1.07 -11.79 13.59
N SER A 170 0.46 -12.06 12.44
CA SER A 170 0.87 -11.51 11.15
C SER A 170 -0.33 -10.88 10.45
N GLY A 171 -0.19 -9.63 10.06
CA GLY A 171 -1.18 -8.91 9.24
C GLY A 171 -0.59 -8.49 7.91
N ILE A 172 -1.43 -8.35 6.89
CA ILE A 172 -1.04 -7.83 5.58
C ILE A 172 -2.02 -6.76 5.10
N ILE A 173 -1.49 -5.77 4.39
CA ILE A 173 -2.27 -4.78 3.63
C ILE A 173 -1.77 -4.79 2.19
N ILE A 174 -2.69 -5.00 1.24
CA ILE A 174 -2.44 -4.98 -0.20
C ILE A 174 -3.30 -3.89 -0.82
N TYR A 175 -2.67 -2.92 -1.48
CA TYR A 175 -3.36 -1.95 -2.34
C TYR A 175 -2.95 -2.20 -3.80
N GLU A 176 -3.89 -2.58 -4.66
CA GLU A 176 -3.61 -2.89 -6.06
C GLU A 176 -4.84 -2.70 -6.96
N PRO A 177 -4.65 -2.59 -8.29
CA PRO A 177 -5.75 -2.51 -9.23
C PRO A 177 -6.59 -3.80 -9.24
N ILE A 178 -7.86 -3.65 -9.59
CA ILE A 178 -8.83 -4.71 -9.86
C ILE A 178 -9.61 -4.38 -11.15
N LYS A 179 -10.45 -5.31 -11.60
CA LYS A 179 -11.39 -5.18 -12.73
C LYS A 179 -10.72 -4.81 -14.06
N ASN A 180 -10.18 -5.79 -14.78
CA ASN A 180 -9.61 -5.57 -16.12
C ASN A 180 -10.54 -5.93 -17.28
N TYR A 181 -11.82 -6.21 -17.01
CA TYR A 181 -12.75 -6.77 -17.99
C TYR A 181 -13.67 -5.72 -18.65
N ASP A 182 -13.94 -4.60 -17.98
CA ASP A 182 -14.76 -3.51 -18.54
C ASP A 182 -13.92 -2.57 -19.43
N SER A 183 -14.57 -1.57 -20.03
CA SER A 183 -13.91 -0.62 -20.94
C SER A 183 -12.80 0.19 -20.27
N PHE A 184 -12.99 0.58 -19.00
CA PHE A 184 -12.00 1.34 -18.24
C PHE A 184 -10.81 0.46 -17.89
N GLY A 185 -11.05 -0.73 -17.33
CA GLY A 185 -10.02 -1.71 -16.99
C GLY A 185 -9.16 -2.11 -18.19
N LYS A 186 -9.79 -2.40 -19.34
CA LYS A 186 -9.08 -2.69 -20.59
C LYS A 186 -8.21 -1.53 -21.05
N MET A 187 -8.70 -0.30 -20.92
CA MET A 187 -7.92 0.89 -21.27
C MET A 187 -6.73 1.09 -20.31
N MET A 188 -6.94 0.88 -19.00
CA MET A 188 -5.88 0.95 -17.99
C MET A 188 -4.75 -0.05 -18.30
N VAL A 189 -5.09 -1.32 -18.55
CA VAL A 189 -4.11 -2.35 -18.92
C VAL A 189 -3.39 -2.01 -20.22
N LYS A 190 -4.13 -1.54 -21.24
CA LYS A 190 -3.55 -1.12 -22.52
C LYS A 190 -2.56 0.04 -22.37
N ASN A 191 -2.87 1.03 -21.52
CA ASN A 191 -2.01 2.19 -21.26
C ASN A 191 -0.72 1.83 -20.53
N LEU A 192 -0.72 0.77 -19.72
CA LEU A 192 0.52 0.26 -19.10
C LEU A 192 1.31 -0.60 -20.07
N ALA A 193 0.63 -1.44 -20.85
CA ALA A 193 1.27 -2.27 -21.86
C ALA A 193 2.01 -1.43 -22.91
N SER A 194 1.47 -0.26 -23.30
CA SER A 194 2.15 0.68 -24.21
C SER A 194 3.45 1.26 -23.63
N ARG A 195 3.61 1.22 -22.31
CA ARG A 195 4.84 1.57 -21.59
C ARG A 195 5.70 0.35 -21.25
N GLY A 196 5.35 -0.84 -21.75
CA GLY A 196 6.07 -2.09 -21.46
C GLY A 196 5.91 -2.58 -20.01
N ILE A 197 4.81 -2.19 -19.34
CA ILE A 197 4.48 -2.58 -17.96
C ILE A 197 3.23 -3.46 -17.99
N SER A 198 3.21 -4.53 -17.20
CA SER A 198 2.05 -5.41 -17.04
C SER A 198 1.68 -5.57 -15.58
N PHE A 199 0.38 -5.63 -15.31
CA PHE A 199 -0.17 -6.05 -14.02
C PHE A 199 -0.37 -7.56 -14.05
N LYS A 200 0.65 -8.30 -13.62
CA LYS A 200 0.73 -9.75 -13.75
C LYS A 200 -0.25 -10.50 -12.86
N THR A 201 -0.59 -9.97 -11.70
CA THR A 201 -1.56 -10.60 -10.78
C THR A 201 -3.02 -10.25 -11.09
N LEU A 202 -3.25 -9.24 -11.93
CA LEU A 202 -4.58 -8.62 -12.11
C LEU A 202 -5.60 -9.57 -12.73
N ASP A 203 -5.21 -10.42 -13.66
CA ASP A 203 -6.11 -11.44 -14.24
C ASP A 203 -6.56 -12.45 -13.16
N THR A 204 -5.61 -12.91 -12.35
CA THR A 204 -5.87 -13.88 -11.28
C THR A 204 -6.75 -13.28 -10.18
N TYR A 205 -6.38 -12.10 -9.67
CA TYR A 205 -7.01 -11.44 -8.51
C TYR A 205 -7.84 -10.22 -8.90
N SER A 206 -8.61 -10.36 -9.97
CA SER A 206 -9.35 -9.29 -10.65
C SER A 206 -10.53 -8.68 -9.88
N THR A 207 -10.91 -9.21 -8.71
CA THR A 207 -12.06 -8.72 -7.92
C THR A 207 -11.74 -8.71 -6.43
N ILE A 208 -12.52 -7.96 -5.65
CA ILE A 208 -12.36 -7.92 -4.19
C ILE A 208 -12.59 -9.30 -3.56
N GLU A 209 -13.51 -10.10 -4.09
CA GLU A 209 -13.78 -11.46 -3.62
C GLU A 209 -12.56 -12.35 -3.85
N LYS A 210 -11.92 -12.27 -5.03
CA LYS A 210 -10.70 -13.01 -5.33
C LYS A 210 -9.53 -12.58 -4.44
N GLN A 211 -9.39 -11.29 -4.13
CA GLN A 211 -8.38 -10.81 -3.18
C GLN A 211 -8.64 -11.33 -1.77
N CYS A 212 -9.90 -11.35 -1.35
CA CYS A 212 -10.32 -11.87 -0.05
C CYS A 212 -10.03 -13.38 0.07
N THR A 213 -10.43 -14.17 -0.92
CA THR A 213 -10.14 -15.61 -1.01
C THR A 213 -8.64 -15.87 -1.05
N ARG A 214 -7.87 -15.09 -1.83
CA ARG A 214 -6.41 -15.18 -1.87
C ARG A 214 -5.79 -15.09 -0.47
N LEU A 215 -6.18 -14.09 0.32
CA LEU A 215 -5.62 -13.92 1.66
C LEU A 215 -5.94 -15.11 2.58
N PHE A 216 -7.16 -15.62 2.52
CA PHE A 216 -7.57 -16.80 3.29
C PHE A 216 -6.78 -18.05 2.89
N ASP A 217 -6.74 -18.34 1.58
CA ASP A 217 -6.07 -19.53 1.03
C ASP A 217 -4.56 -19.55 1.30
N LEU A 218 -3.95 -18.37 1.43
CA LEU A 218 -2.52 -18.20 1.74
C LEU A 218 -2.22 -18.12 3.24
N GLY A 219 -3.23 -18.28 4.10
CA GLY A 219 -3.05 -18.54 5.53
C GLY A 219 -3.43 -17.40 6.48
N PHE A 220 -4.02 -16.29 6.00
CA PHE A 220 -4.63 -15.29 6.87
C PHE A 220 -6.05 -15.72 7.27
N THR A 221 -6.12 -16.72 8.15
CA THR A 221 -7.34 -17.45 8.47
C THR A 221 -8.17 -16.84 9.61
N THR A 222 -7.61 -15.91 10.39
CA THR A 222 -8.36 -15.24 11.46
C THR A 222 -9.38 -14.27 10.88
N TYR A 223 -8.97 -13.44 9.91
CA TYR A 223 -9.87 -12.54 9.19
C TYR A 223 -9.23 -12.02 7.89
N GLN A 224 -10.08 -11.64 6.94
CA GLN A 224 -9.76 -11.19 5.61
C GLN A 224 -10.91 -10.32 5.09
N LYS A 225 -10.58 -9.20 4.44
CA LYS A 225 -11.54 -8.32 3.77
C LYS A 225 -10.87 -7.61 2.61
N ALA A 226 -11.65 -7.29 1.58
CA ALA A 226 -11.22 -6.42 0.51
C ALA A 226 -12.38 -5.49 0.12
N VAL A 227 -12.05 -4.22 -0.12
CA VAL A 227 -13.00 -3.19 -0.52
C VAL A 227 -12.40 -2.32 -1.60
N SER A 228 -13.23 -1.87 -2.54
CA SER A 228 -12.79 -0.91 -3.55
C SER A 228 -12.56 0.48 -2.94
N ILE A 229 -11.72 1.29 -3.57
CA ILE A 229 -11.54 2.71 -3.17
C ILE A 229 -12.85 3.48 -3.26
N LYS A 230 -13.74 3.11 -4.21
CA LYS A 230 -15.09 3.66 -4.29
C LYS A 230 -15.90 3.33 -3.04
N GLN A 231 -15.92 2.06 -2.60
CA GLN A 231 -16.62 1.68 -1.38
C GLN A 231 -16.06 2.42 -0.16
N ILE A 232 -14.73 2.50 -0.02
CA ILE A 232 -14.11 3.28 1.06
C ILE A 232 -14.59 4.73 1.04
N PHE A 233 -14.63 5.35 -0.14
CA PHE A 233 -15.11 6.73 -0.29
C PHE A 233 -16.60 6.89 0.07
N ASP A 234 -17.44 5.98 -0.42
CA ASP A 234 -18.89 6.00 -0.19
C ASP A 234 -19.26 5.68 1.26
N GLU A 235 -18.57 4.72 1.88
CA GLU A 235 -18.89 4.15 3.19
C GLU A 235 -18.11 4.77 4.34
N TRP A 236 -17.12 5.64 4.08
CA TRP A 236 -16.33 6.31 5.11
C TRP A 236 -17.24 6.78 6.26
N SER A 237 -17.15 6.09 7.40
CA SER A 237 -18.25 5.92 8.36
C SER A 237 -18.07 6.74 9.64
N ASP A 238 -16.90 7.34 9.86
CA ASP A 238 -16.73 8.40 10.85
C ASP A 238 -17.43 9.65 10.31
N HIS A 239 -18.71 9.85 10.62
CA HIS A 239 -19.51 10.94 10.07
C HIS A 239 -18.87 12.33 10.26
N ASP A 240 -18.18 12.55 11.38
CA ASP A 240 -17.50 13.82 11.67
C ASP A 240 -16.21 13.99 10.85
N ASP A 241 -15.39 12.94 10.72
CA ASP A 241 -14.17 12.97 9.89
C ASP A 241 -14.48 12.93 8.41
N LYS A 242 -15.51 12.21 7.97
CA LYS A 242 -15.92 12.19 6.56
C LYS A 242 -16.41 13.57 6.13
N ILE A 243 -17.31 14.20 6.89
CA ILE A 243 -17.81 15.53 6.53
C ILE A 243 -16.68 16.55 6.60
N SER A 244 -15.86 16.54 7.64
CA SER A 244 -14.68 17.41 7.76
C SER A 244 -13.69 17.21 6.60
N ASN A 245 -13.35 15.95 6.26
CA ASN A 245 -12.43 15.63 5.19
C ASN A 245 -13.01 15.89 3.80
N LEU A 246 -14.26 15.54 3.53
CA LEU A 246 -14.93 15.85 2.26
C LEU A 246 -15.11 17.36 2.07
N LEU A 247 -15.46 18.11 3.13
CA LEU A 247 -15.50 19.57 3.09
C LEU A 247 -14.11 20.16 2.88
N ARG A 248 -13.08 19.62 3.52
CA ARG A 248 -11.68 20.04 3.31
C ARG A 248 -11.24 19.78 1.88
N ILE A 249 -11.46 18.58 1.36
CA ILE A 249 -11.04 18.13 0.03
C ILE A 249 -11.84 18.85 -1.08
N SER A 250 -13.15 19.03 -0.90
CA SER A 250 -13.98 19.78 -1.86
C SER A 250 -13.60 21.26 -1.93
N LYS A 251 -13.08 21.84 -0.83
CA LYS A 251 -12.50 23.19 -0.82
C LYS A 251 -11.10 23.26 -1.44
N VAL A 252 -10.39 22.14 -1.51
CA VAL A 252 -9.05 22.07 -2.12
C VAL A 252 -9.16 22.14 -3.65
N GLU A 253 -9.96 21.26 -4.27
CA GLU A 253 -10.19 21.27 -5.72
C GLU A 253 -11.62 20.84 -6.05
N PHE A 254 -12.25 21.57 -6.98
CA PHE A 254 -13.54 21.21 -7.57
C PHE A 254 -13.39 19.91 -8.37
N LEU A 255 -14.39 19.03 -8.28
CA LEU A 255 -14.49 17.81 -9.09
C LEU A 255 -15.76 17.89 -9.93
N ASP A 256 -15.58 18.10 -11.22
CA ASP A 256 -16.60 18.02 -12.27
C ASP A 256 -16.73 16.60 -12.85
N GLU A 257 -15.63 15.84 -12.92
CA GLU A 257 -15.57 14.49 -13.51
C GLU A 257 -15.99 13.37 -12.52
N ILE A 258 -17.24 13.40 -12.04
CA ILE A 258 -17.74 12.42 -11.05
C ILE A 258 -17.81 11.00 -11.62
N GLU A 259 -18.21 10.85 -12.88
CA GLU A 259 -18.28 9.56 -13.56
C GLU A 259 -16.91 8.92 -13.71
N GLU A 260 -15.89 9.72 -14.11
CA GLU A 260 -14.52 9.23 -14.24
C GLU A 260 -13.91 8.88 -12.88
N TRP A 261 -14.21 9.68 -11.85
CA TRP A 261 -13.87 9.34 -10.47
C TRP A 261 -14.44 7.98 -10.05
N ASN A 262 -15.73 7.77 -10.30
CA ASN A 262 -16.40 6.52 -9.95
C ASN A 262 -15.79 5.32 -10.67
N LEU A 263 -15.43 5.48 -11.95
CA LEU A 263 -14.70 4.47 -12.70
C LEU A 263 -13.34 4.21 -12.04
N LEU A 264 -12.48 5.22 -11.91
CA LEU A 264 -11.13 5.06 -11.34
C LEU A 264 -11.15 4.44 -9.94
N ALA A 265 -11.99 4.95 -9.04
CA ALA A 265 -12.10 4.47 -7.66
C ALA A 265 -12.64 3.03 -7.57
N SER A 266 -13.42 2.58 -8.55
CA SER A 266 -13.93 1.21 -8.62
C SER A 266 -12.89 0.17 -9.06
N HIS A 267 -11.76 0.63 -9.61
CA HIS A 267 -10.72 -0.18 -10.25
C HIS A 267 -9.46 -0.35 -9.39
N TYR A 268 -9.50 0.10 -8.14
CA TYR A 268 -8.47 -0.16 -7.14
C TYR A 268 -9.14 -0.66 -5.88
N CYS A 269 -8.48 -1.55 -5.16
CA CYS A 269 -8.93 -2.02 -3.85
C CYS A 269 -7.84 -1.92 -2.81
N VAL A 270 -8.28 -1.97 -1.56
CA VAL A 270 -7.45 -2.34 -0.42
C VAL A 270 -7.96 -3.68 0.07
N ALA A 271 -7.08 -4.66 0.14
CA ALA A 271 -7.30 -5.95 0.78
C ALA A 271 -6.43 -6.05 2.02
N TRP A 272 -6.98 -6.53 3.12
CA TRP A 272 -6.24 -6.80 4.34
C TRP A 272 -6.71 -8.08 4.98
N GLY A 273 -5.82 -8.70 5.74
CA GLY A 273 -6.11 -9.89 6.49
C GLY A 273 -5.04 -10.15 7.53
N TRP A 274 -5.37 -10.99 8.50
CA TRP A 274 -4.42 -11.40 9.51
C TRP A 274 -4.64 -12.84 9.97
N ILE A 275 -3.58 -13.36 10.56
CA ILE A 275 -3.58 -14.55 11.40
C ILE A 275 -3.04 -14.14 12.76
N ASP A 276 -3.82 -14.38 13.80
CA ASP A 276 -3.46 -14.07 15.19
C ASP A 276 -4.19 -15.05 16.11
N GLU A 277 -3.44 -15.70 17.01
CA GLU A 277 -3.96 -16.65 17.99
C GLU A 277 -4.42 -15.96 19.29
N HIS A 278 -4.15 -14.67 19.46
CA HIS A 278 -4.53 -13.92 20.65
C HIS A 278 -5.99 -13.46 20.60
N GLU A 279 -6.78 -13.72 21.67
CA GLU A 279 -8.19 -13.27 21.77
C GLU A 279 -8.36 -11.75 21.60
N ASN A 280 -7.38 -10.96 22.08
CA ASN A 280 -7.25 -9.52 21.84
C ASN A 280 -6.08 -9.24 20.88
N GLY A 281 -6.14 -9.82 19.67
CA GLY A 281 -5.08 -9.74 18.67
C GLY A 281 -4.75 -8.34 18.17
N TYR A 282 -3.56 -8.19 17.60
CA TYR A 282 -2.98 -6.91 17.15
C TYR A 282 -3.78 -6.24 16.02
N PHE A 283 -4.67 -6.98 15.38
CA PHE A 283 -5.40 -6.59 14.18
C PHE A 283 -6.94 -6.60 14.35
N ASN A 284 -7.45 -6.92 15.54
CA ASN A 284 -8.90 -7.12 15.77
C ASN A 284 -9.76 -5.91 15.35
N GLU A 285 -9.25 -4.69 15.55
CA GLU A 285 -9.95 -3.45 15.18
C GLU A 285 -10.14 -3.31 13.66
N TRP A 286 -9.34 -3.98 12.85
CA TRP A 286 -9.48 -3.97 11.39
C TRP A 286 -10.77 -4.63 10.90
N ALA A 287 -11.42 -5.49 11.69
CA ALA A 287 -12.72 -6.07 11.33
C ALA A 287 -13.84 -5.01 11.26
N ARG A 288 -13.63 -3.86 11.90
CA ARG A 288 -14.60 -2.75 11.96
C ARG A 288 -14.38 -1.70 10.87
N LEU A 289 -13.24 -1.78 10.16
CA LEU A 289 -12.82 -0.82 9.13
C LEU A 289 -13.34 -1.19 7.75
#